data_AF-A0A7X8MUH5-F1
#
_entry.id   AF-A0A7X8MUH5-F1
#
_cell.length_a   1.000
_cell.length_b   1.000
_cell.length_c   1.000
_cell.angle_alpha   90.00
_cell.angle_beta   90.00
_cell.angle_gamma   90.00
#
_symmetry.space_group_name_H-M   'P 1'
#
loop_
_entity.id
_entity.type
_entity.pdbx_description
1 polymer ?
#
loop_
_entity_poly.entity_id
_entity_poly.type
_entity_poly.pdbx_seq_one_letter_code
_entity_poly.pdbx_strand_id
1 'polypeptide(L)' 'MDQLHAFWDPYLHRLWARLHGLDVLGRSPADTDEIWDLLSGVARSVMYDHRQLIRDALEAAA' A
#
# COMPACT_ATOMS: atom_id res chain seq x y z
N MET A 1 21.43 3.11 -0.70
CA MET A 1 20.95 4.47 -0.37
C MET A 1 19.69 4.81 -1.14
N ASP A 2 19.57 4.47 -2.43
CA ASP A 2 18.36 4.78 -3.24
C ASP A 2 17.05 4.19 -2.71
N GLN A 3 17.05 2.97 -2.16
CA GLN A 3 15.82 2.35 -1.65
C GLN A 3 15.22 3.08 -0.42
N LEU A 4 16.04 3.76 0.38
CA LEU A 4 15.56 4.56 1.51
C LEU A 4 14.92 5.87 1.04
N HIS A 5 15.34 6.43 -0.09
CA HIS A 5 14.74 7.65 -0.65
C HIS A 5 13.42 7.39 -1.39
N ALA A 6 13.16 6.14 -1.79
CA ALA A 6 11.95 5.74 -2.52
C ALA A 6 10.99 4.87 -1.68
N PHE A 7 11.18 4.80 -0.36
CA PHE A 7 10.35 3.94 0.50
C PHE A 7 8.85 4.25 0.41
N TRP A 8 8.50 5.51 0.09
CA TRP A 8 7.14 6.02 0.00
C TRP A 8 6.42 5.59 -1.28
N ASP A 9 7.16 5.28 -2.35
CA ASP A 9 6.61 5.00 -3.68
C ASP A 9 5.52 3.91 -3.69
N PRO A 10 5.76 2.72 -3.11
CA PRO A 10 4.72 1.68 -3.06
C PRO A 10 3.49 2.10 -2.24
N TYR A 11 3.63 3.00 -1.26
CA TYR A 11 2.52 3.49 -0.47
C TYR A 11 1.69 4.49 -1.27
N LEU A 12 2.33 5.49 -1.91
CA LEU A 12 1.63 6.50 -2.70
C LEU A 12 0.92 5.88 -3.90
N HIS A 13 1.54 4.93 -4.59
CA HIS A 13 0.92 4.25 -5.73
C HIS A 13 -0.38 3.52 -5.32
N ARG A 14 -0.36 2.81 -4.19
CA ARG A 14 -1.53 2.07 -3.67
C ARG A 14 -2.60 2.98 -3.06
N LEU A 15 -2.19 4.09 -2.46
CA LEU A 15 -3.10 5.10 -1.93
C LEU A 15 -3.83 5.81 -3.08
N TRP A 16 -3.09 6.25 -4.10
CA TRP A 16 -3.64 6.91 -5.28
C TRP A 16 -4.71 6.05 -5.97
N ALA A 17 -4.41 4.76 -6.20
CA ALA A 17 -5.37 3.84 -6.80
C ALA A 17 -6.68 3.71 -6.01
N ARG A 18 -6.61 3.68 -4.67
CA ARG A 18 -7.79 3.57 -3.80
C ARG A 18 -8.59 4.87 -3.74
N LEU A 19 -7.92 6.01 -3.63
CA LEU A 19 -8.55 7.33 -3.66
C LEU A 19 -9.27 7.55 -5.01
N HIS A 20 -8.64 7.17 -6.12
CA HIS A 20 -9.27 7.27 -7.42
C HIS A 20 -10.47 6.32 -7.55
N GLY A 21 -10.39 5.11 -6.98
CA GLY A 21 -11.53 4.21 -6.90
C GLY A 21 -12.71 4.79 -6.09
N LEU A 22 -12.43 5.55 -5.03
CA LEU A 22 -13.45 6.28 -4.28
C LEU A 22 -14.06 7.42 -5.09
N ASP A 23 -13.21 8.22 -5.75
CA ASP A 23 -13.60 9.34 -6.61
C ASP A 23 -14.51 8.90 -7.76
N VAL A 24 -14.14 7.81 -8.47
CA VAL A 24 -14.97 7.20 -9.54
C VAL A 24 -16.35 6.76 -9.03
N LEU A 25 -16.44 6.35 -7.77
CA LEU A 25 -17.69 5.95 -7.13
C LEU A 25 -18.46 7.14 -6.54
N GLY A 26 -17.94 8.37 -6.67
CA GLY A 26 -18.51 9.57 -6.07
C GLY A 26 -18.53 9.50 -4.54
N ARG A 27 -17.61 8.75 -3.93
CA ARG A 27 -17.53 8.55 -2.48
C ARG A 27 -16.35 9.30 -1.89
N SER A 28 -16.54 9.80 -0.68
CA SER A 28 -15.49 10.28 0.21
C SER A 28 -15.56 9.48 1.50
N PRO A 29 -14.45 9.26 2.22
CA PRO A 29 -14.51 8.75 3.58
C PRO A 29 -15.50 9.56 4.41
N ALA A 30 -16.42 8.87 5.09
CA ALA A 30 -17.49 9.50 5.85
C ALA A 30 -17.01 10.03 7.22
N ASP A 31 -15.96 9.41 7.76
CA ASP A 31 -15.41 9.72 9.07
C ASP A 31 -13.90 9.41 9.16
N THR A 32 -13.35 9.67 10.34
CA THR A 32 -11.94 9.42 10.66
C THR A 32 -11.59 7.93 10.63
N ASP A 33 -12.52 7.05 10.99
CA ASP A 33 -12.26 5.61 11.07
C ASP A 33 -12.11 5.01 9.66
N GLU A 34 -12.95 5.44 8.70
CA GLU A 34 -12.80 5.07 7.30
C GLU A 34 -11.46 5.55 6.69
N ILE A 35 -10.98 6.72 7.11
CA ILE A 35 -9.65 7.22 6.70
C ILE A 35 -8.55 6.31 7.27
N TRP A 36 -8.66 5.92 8.53
CA TRP A 36 -7.69 5.01 9.15
C TRP A 36 -7.72 3.62 8.51
N ASP A 37 -8.89 3.12 8.17
CA ASP A 37 -9.05 1.85 7.45
C ASP A 37 -8.41 1.92 6.06
N LEU A 38 -8.57 3.03 5.35
CA LEU A 38 -7.91 3.26 4.06
C LEU A 38 -6.38 3.23 4.20
N LEU A 39 -5.82 4.02 5.13
CA LEU A 39 -4.37 4.14 5.32
C LEU A 39 -3.75 2.83 5.85
N SER A 40 -4.39 2.20 6.83
CA SER A 40 -3.94 0.92 7.39
C SER A 40 -4.06 -0.21 6.36
N GLY A 41 -5.08 -0.17 5.50
CA GLY A 41 -5.24 -1.07 4.36
C GLY A 41 -4.09 -0.96 3.35
N VAL A 42 -3.68 0.27 3.01
CA VAL A 42 -2.50 0.51 2.16
C VAL A 42 -1.24 -0.05 2.82
N ALA A 43 -0.99 0.30 4.09
CA ALA A 43 0.21 -0.16 4.81
C ALA A 43 0.28 -1.68 4.91
N ARG A 44 -0.84 -2.34 5.20
CA ARG A 44 -0.94 -3.81 5.26
C ARG A 44 -0.65 -4.46 3.90
N SER A 45 -1.15 -3.87 2.82
CA SER A 45 -0.90 -4.36 1.45
C SER A 45 0.60 -4.26 1.09
N VAL A 46 1.23 -3.11 1.33
CA VAL A 46 2.68 -2.96 1.07
C VAL A 46 3.49 -3.95 1.90
N MET A 47 3.16 -4.10 3.19
CA MET A 47 3.87 -5.03 4.08
C MET A 47 3.72 -6.49 3.62
N TYR A 48 2.55 -6.88 3.12
CA TYR A 48 2.33 -8.20 2.57
C TYR A 48 3.25 -8.47 1.38
N ASP A 49 3.34 -7.50 0.47
CA ASP A 49 4.16 -7.61 -0.74
C ASP A 49 5.65 -7.68 -0.39
N HIS A 50 6.13 -6.85 0.54
CA HIS A 50 7.51 -6.96 1.05
C HIS A 50 7.80 -8.34 1.64
N ARG A 51 6.86 -8.87 2.43
CA ARG A 51 7.02 -10.21 2.99
C ARG A 51 7.02 -11.29 1.89
N GLN A 52 6.23 -11.13 0.82
CA GLN A 52 6.21 -12.07 -0.29
C GLN A 52 7.53 -12.03 -1.06
N LEU A 53 8.05 -10.83 -1.36
CA LEU A 53 9.35 -10.67 -2.00
C LEU A 53 10.49 -11.35 -1.22
N ILE A 54 10.49 -11.25 0.11
CA ILE A 54 11.48 -11.94 0.95
C ILE A 54 11.31 -13.46 0.85
N ARG A 55 10.07 -13.97 0.87
CA ARG A 55 9.81 -15.42 0.70
C ARG A 55 10.33 -15.91 -0.64
N ASP A 56 9.98 -15.24 -1.73
CA ASP A 56 10.37 -15.63 -3.08
C ASP A 56 11.90 -15.60 -3.25
N ALA A 57 12.58 -14.61 -2.66
CA ALA A 57 14.03 -14.52 -2.68
C ALA A 57 14.71 -15.66 -1.89
N LEU A 58 14.12 -16.09 -0.78
CA LEU A 58 14.62 -17.22 0.00
C LEU A 58 14.40 -18.55 -0.72
N GLU A 59 13.26 -18.72 -1.38
CA GLU A 59 12.94 -19.92 -2.16
C GLU A 59 13.82 -20.05 -3.41
N ALA A 60 14.12 -18.94 -4.10
CA ALA A 60 14.99 -18.94 -5.28
C ALA A 60 16.47 -19.20 -4.95
N ALA A 61 16.89 -19.03 -3.68
CA ALA A 61 18.25 -19.26 -3.23
C ALA A 61 18.51 -20.69 -2.71
N ALA A 62 17.46 -21.53 -2.63
CA ALA A 62 17.52 -22.92 -2.17
C ALA A 62 17.71 -23.89 -3.34
#